data_AF-A0A8J1KNI0-F1
#
_entry.id   AF-A0A8J1KNI0-F1
#
_cell.length_a   1.000
_cell.length_b   1.000
_cell.length_c   1.000
_cell.angle_alpha   90.00
_cell.angle_beta   90.00
_cell.angle_gamma   90.00
#
_symmetry.space_group_name_H-M   'P 1'
#
loop_
_entity.id
_entity.type
_entity.pdbx_description
1 polymer ?
#
loop_
_entity_poly.entity_id
_entity_poly.type
_entity_poly.pdbx_seq_one_letter_code
_entity_poly.pdbx_strand_id
1 'polypeptide(L)'
;MGCTCPDGFSGSFCQNPSAPCRGEPCFPTVACATPTSKSQFICGKCPPGTVASGADGEKCFLNDLCLPPYPFPCSENANCISNIGSFSCLCKPGFTGTANNCSDIDECQTISACPNAKYECINSPGSFTCACRYQSTSDTECGDSSNPPGWNIFNCTLKWLTMDGNNLNPSSSANLYERLQSVLSLGFQNKFYSLQLKNSSLGDSYSEYRINVSSDTPHWFVKDYLIRVRNYYQFGAVWVEDVNECEFKENNCSDTAVCKNTYGGYKCVCDPNMKLEANNCVPNDRSQNETLTGTNSMEQNTLILGLVLGFGIPLILLLLLLICCYCSRRKDGKANIATAPDIMVAENIRASSLYANETVAVYKVHHIPPSTYAQRLGIQ
;
A
#
# COMPACT_ATOMS: atom_id res chain seq x y z
N MET A 1 -75.22 22.04 7.93
CA MET A 1 -74.67 22.52 9.22
C MET A 1 -75.11 21.53 10.28
N GLY A 2 -74.27 20.56 10.65
CA GLY A 2 -74.55 19.68 11.78
C GLY A 2 -74.20 20.41 13.09
N CYS A 3 -75.02 20.26 14.12
CA CYS A 3 -74.68 20.78 15.45
C CYS A 3 -73.66 19.84 16.09
N THR A 4 -72.50 20.38 16.49
CA THR A 4 -71.52 19.68 17.34
C THR A 4 -71.88 19.88 18.81
N CYS A 5 -71.70 18.84 19.61
CA CYS A 5 -71.95 18.92 21.05
C CYS A 5 -70.89 19.79 21.77
N PRO A 6 -71.23 20.41 22.92
CA PRO A 6 -70.26 21.05 23.81
C PRO A 6 -69.20 20.04 24.29
N ASP A 7 -67.99 20.52 24.58
CA ASP A 7 -66.87 19.68 25.01
C ASP A 7 -67.24 18.78 26.21
N GLY A 8 -67.08 17.47 26.01
CA GLY A 8 -67.41 16.46 27.02
C GLY A 8 -68.80 15.86 26.93
N PHE A 9 -69.55 16.09 25.84
CA PHE A 9 -70.86 15.50 25.61
C PHE A 9 -70.97 14.85 24.21
N SER A 10 -71.74 13.77 24.11
CA SER A 10 -71.96 12.95 22.91
C SER A 10 -73.41 12.47 22.81
N GLY A 11 -73.80 11.94 21.65
CA GLY A 11 -75.18 11.50 21.36
C GLY A 11 -75.99 12.54 20.58
N SER A 12 -77.17 12.15 20.10
CA SER A 12 -78.01 12.94 19.19
C SER A 12 -78.46 14.29 19.75
N PHE A 13 -78.56 14.39 21.09
CA PHE A 13 -78.89 15.63 21.82
C PHE A 13 -77.85 15.97 22.89
N CYS A 14 -76.61 15.50 22.76
CA CYS A 14 -75.53 15.76 23.73
C CYS A 14 -75.85 15.30 25.15
N GLN A 15 -76.64 14.23 25.27
CA GLN A 15 -77.13 13.71 26.55
C GLN A 15 -76.14 12.79 27.28
N ASN A 16 -75.15 12.25 26.57
CA ASN A 16 -74.17 11.35 27.16
C ASN A 16 -72.90 12.13 27.47
N PRO A 17 -72.40 12.19 28.71
CA PRO A 17 -71.05 12.68 28.94
C PRO A 17 -70.09 11.84 28.09
N SER A 18 -69.39 12.47 27.15
CA SER A 18 -68.44 11.77 26.31
C SER A 18 -67.30 11.34 27.21
N ALA A 19 -67.13 10.03 27.41
CA ALA A 19 -65.99 9.50 28.15
C ALA A 19 -64.70 9.99 27.49
N PRO A 20 -63.92 10.90 28.13
CA PRO A 20 -62.78 11.54 27.50
C PRO A 20 -61.72 10.55 26.96
N CYS A 21 -61.59 9.39 27.60
CA CYS A 21 -60.65 8.33 27.19
C CYS A 21 -61.12 7.47 26.01
N ARG A 22 -62.37 7.59 25.55
CA ARG A 22 -62.90 6.77 24.45
C ARG A 22 -62.27 7.12 23.09
N GLY A 23 -61.73 8.32 22.95
CA GLY A 23 -61.00 8.77 21.76
C GLY A 23 -59.52 8.39 21.73
N GLU A 24 -59.05 7.54 22.66
CA GLU A 24 -57.64 7.17 22.83
C GLU A 24 -56.68 8.39 22.81
N PRO A 25 -56.88 9.37 23.70
CA PRO A 25 -56.11 10.63 23.67
C PRO A 25 -54.66 10.50 24.17
N CYS A 26 -54.30 9.35 24.78
CA CYS A 26 -52.96 9.09 25.31
C CYS A 26 -52.11 8.27 24.33
N PHE A 27 -50.79 8.37 24.45
CA PHE A 27 -49.84 7.57 23.67
C PHE A 27 -50.16 6.06 23.76
N PRO A 28 -50.05 5.29 22.67
CA PRO A 28 -50.29 3.85 22.70
C PRO A 28 -49.50 3.19 23.84
N THR A 29 -50.16 2.33 24.63
CA THR A 29 -49.63 1.69 25.87
C THR A 29 -49.63 2.53 27.15
N VAL A 30 -49.98 3.82 27.09
CA VAL A 30 -50.17 4.68 28.28
C VAL A 30 -51.63 4.63 28.76
N ALA A 31 -51.83 4.45 30.06
CA ALA A 31 -53.16 4.42 30.66
C ALA A 31 -53.82 5.81 30.67
N CYS A 32 -55.11 5.87 30.34
CA CYS A 32 -55.94 7.08 30.39
C CYS A 32 -56.90 7.01 31.59
N ALA A 33 -56.99 8.11 32.35
CA ALA A 33 -57.87 8.26 33.50
C ALA A 33 -58.76 9.50 33.35
N THR A 34 -60.02 9.40 33.78
CA THR A 34 -60.98 10.51 33.79
C THR A 34 -61.18 10.99 35.24
N PRO A 35 -60.60 12.13 35.66
CA PRO A 35 -60.83 12.67 37.00
C PRO A 35 -62.30 13.03 37.23
N THR A 36 -62.74 13.01 38.49
CA THR A 36 -64.13 13.15 38.96
C THR A 36 -64.77 14.53 38.71
N SER A 37 -64.10 15.46 38.02
CA SER A 37 -64.62 16.77 37.63
C SER A 37 -64.50 16.99 36.12
N LYS A 38 -65.64 16.91 35.41
CA LYS A 38 -65.96 17.37 34.03
C LYS A 38 -64.90 17.22 32.91
N SER A 39 -65.30 16.55 31.83
CA SER A 39 -64.78 16.64 30.45
C SER A 39 -63.25 16.56 30.20
N GLN A 40 -62.43 16.23 31.20
CA GLN A 40 -60.97 16.23 31.10
C GLN A 40 -60.43 14.79 31.20
N PHE A 41 -59.35 14.49 30.50
CA PHE A 41 -58.58 13.25 30.61
C PHE A 41 -57.21 13.55 31.21
N ILE A 42 -56.62 12.55 31.87
CA ILE A 42 -55.23 12.57 32.33
C ILE A 42 -54.56 11.30 31.81
N CYS A 43 -53.42 11.47 31.16
CA CYS A 43 -52.59 10.36 30.71
C CYS A 43 -51.54 10.01 31.78
N GLY A 44 -51.19 8.73 31.85
CA GLY A 44 -50.10 8.25 32.69
C GLY A 44 -48.72 8.71 32.20
N LYS A 45 -47.64 8.29 32.86
CA LYS A 45 -46.28 8.60 32.41
C LYS A 45 -45.97 7.91 31.09
N CYS A 46 -45.12 8.55 30.29
CA CYS A 46 -44.57 7.95 29.08
C CYS A 46 -43.82 6.63 29.38
N PRO A 47 -43.85 5.65 28.46
CA PRO A 47 -43.12 4.40 28.62
C PRO A 47 -41.61 4.60 28.81
N PRO A 48 -40.90 3.65 29.46
CA PRO A 48 -39.45 3.73 29.63
C PRO A 48 -38.71 3.98 28.30
N GLY A 49 -37.77 4.93 28.31
CA GLY A 49 -37.01 5.32 27.10
C GLY A 49 -37.67 6.37 26.23
N THR A 50 -38.83 6.89 26.64
CA THR A 50 -39.51 8.02 25.98
C THR A 50 -39.75 9.18 26.95
N VAL A 51 -39.83 10.39 26.41
CA VAL A 51 -40.08 11.64 27.13
C VAL A 51 -41.32 12.33 26.58
N ALA A 52 -42.11 12.95 27.47
CA ALA A 52 -43.28 13.71 27.07
C ALA A 52 -42.87 15.08 26.49
N SER A 53 -43.51 15.52 25.41
CA SER A 53 -43.47 16.93 24.99
C SER A 53 -44.79 17.60 25.36
N GLY A 54 -44.81 18.32 26.49
CA GLY A 54 -46.02 18.91 27.05
C GLY A 54 -46.56 18.13 28.26
N ALA A 55 -47.84 17.76 28.23
CA ALA A 55 -48.46 16.98 29.31
C ALA A 55 -48.03 15.49 29.25
N ASP A 56 -47.86 14.89 30.43
CA ASP A 56 -47.39 13.51 30.59
C ASP A 56 -48.25 12.53 29.76
N GLY A 57 -47.61 11.66 28.98
CA GLY A 57 -48.29 10.55 28.32
C GLY A 57 -49.18 10.89 27.11
N GLU A 58 -49.37 12.17 26.77
CA GLU A 58 -50.14 12.57 25.58
C GLU A 58 -49.33 12.38 24.30
N LYS A 59 -48.08 12.86 24.30
CA LYS A 59 -47.14 12.70 23.19
C LYS A 59 -45.77 12.30 23.75
N CYS A 60 -45.44 11.03 23.59
CA CYS A 60 -44.16 10.48 24.00
C CYS A 60 -43.22 10.38 22.79
N PHE A 61 -42.03 10.95 22.92
CA PHE A 61 -40.95 10.91 21.93
C PHE A 61 -39.81 10.07 22.46
N LEU A 62 -39.02 9.46 21.58
CA LEU A 62 -37.80 8.78 22.01
C LEU A 62 -36.91 9.78 22.76
N ASN A 63 -36.35 9.35 23.90
CA ASN A 63 -35.40 10.16 24.65
C ASN A 63 -34.05 10.17 23.93
N ASP A 64 -33.93 11.06 22.93
CA ASP A 64 -32.72 11.19 22.13
C ASP A 64 -31.64 11.99 22.90
N LEU A 65 -30.67 11.26 23.42
CA LEU A 65 -29.54 11.81 24.20
C LEU A 65 -28.48 12.48 23.31
N CYS A 66 -28.62 12.41 21.99
CA CYS A 66 -27.71 13.04 21.02
C CYS A 66 -28.18 14.45 20.58
N LEU A 67 -29.36 14.89 21.01
CA LEU A 67 -29.91 16.21 20.67
C LEU A 67 -29.92 17.17 21.88
N PRO A 68 -29.91 18.51 21.66
CA PRO A 68 -30.10 19.47 22.74
C PRO A 68 -31.39 19.17 23.52
N PRO A 69 -31.39 19.28 24.86
CA PRO A 69 -30.50 20.07 25.72
C PRO A 69 -29.30 19.30 26.31
N TYR A 70 -29.07 18.05 25.92
CA TYR A 70 -27.96 17.26 26.48
C TYR A 70 -26.61 17.72 25.92
N PRO A 71 -25.55 17.82 26.74
CA PRO A 71 -24.20 18.08 26.22
C PRO A 71 -23.82 16.96 25.26
N PHE A 72 -23.34 17.32 24.07
CA PHE A 72 -22.94 16.36 23.03
C PHE A 72 -21.96 15.35 23.64
N PRO A 73 -22.38 14.09 23.84
CA PRO A 73 -21.68 13.21 24.78
C PRO A 73 -20.48 12.49 24.17
N CYS A 74 -20.23 12.73 22.88
CA CYS A 74 -19.20 12.07 22.09
C CYS A 74 -18.08 13.03 21.71
N SER A 75 -16.90 12.48 21.39
CA SER A 75 -15.78 13.22 20.80
C SER A 75 -16.18 13.89 19.48
N GLU A 76 -15.51 15.00 19.11
CA GLU A 76 -15.74 15.72 17.84
C GLU A 76 -15.59 14.80 16.60
N ASN A 77 -14.75 13.77 16.70
CA ASN A 77 -14.51 12.78 15.65
C ASN A 77 -15.33 11.49 15.81
N ALA A 78 -16.45 11.54 16.55
CA ALA A 78 -17.36 10.42 16.75
C ALA A 78 -18.81 10.75 16.37
N ASN A 79 -19.55 9.74 15.94
CA ASN A 79 -21.00 9.79 15.72
C ASN A 79 -21.72 9.32 16.99
N CYS A 80 -22.70 10.11 17.44
CA CYS A 80 -23.59 9.74 18.54
C CYS A 80 -24.74 8.89 18.00
N ILE A 81 -24.97 7.74 18.63
CA ILE A 81 -26.08 6.83 18.34
C ILE A 81 -26.94 6.76 19.59
N SER A 82 -28.15 7.32 19.52
CA SER A 82 -29.10 7.23 20.63
C SER A 82 -29.78 5.87 20.65
N ASN A 83 -29.76 5.24 21.81
CA ASN A 83 -30.43 3.97 22.10
C ASN A 83 -31.60 4.24 23.06
N ILE A 84 -32.45 3.25 23.30
CA ILE A 84 -33.58 3.38 24.23
C ILE A 84 -33.03 3.61 25.65
N GLY A 85 -33.10 4.85 26.13
CA GLY A 85 -32.64 5.24 27.47
C GLY A 85 -31.12 5.34 27.65
N SER A 86 -30.32 5.22 26.59
CA SER A 86 -28.86 5.34 26.62
C SER A 86 -28.31 5.88 25.30
N PHE A 87 -26.99 6.07 25.21
CA PHE A 87 -26.32 6.45 23.96
C PHE A 87 -25.03 5.64 23.82
N SER A 88 -24.54 5.54 22.60
CA SER A 88 -23.22 4.99 22.28
C SER A 88 -22.52 5.90 21.27
N CYS A 89 -21.20 6.04 21.37
CA CYS A 89 -20.41 6.79 20.41
C CYS A 89 -19.56 5.84 19.57
N LEU A 90 -19.53 6.09 18.26
CA LEU A 90 -18.72 5.35 17.31
C LEU A 90 -17.78 6.32 16.59
N CYS A 91 -16.47 6.04 16.56
CA CYS A 91 -15.53 6.87 15.81
C CYS A 91 -15.95 6.97 14.34
N LYS A 92 -15.80 8.16 13.76
CA LYS A 92 -16.05 8.40 12.34
C LYS A 92 -15.10 7.54 11.49
N PRO A 93 -15.45 7.22 10.23
CA PRO A 93 -14.52 6.56 9.30
C PRO A 93 -13.18 7.32 9.23
N GLY A 94 -12.07 6.58 9.20
CA GLY A 94 -10.71 7.15 9.24
C GLY A 94 -10.20 7.46 10.66
N PHE A 95 -10.99 7.19 11.71
CA PHE A 95 -10.58 7.37 13.11
C PHE A 95 -10.66 6.06 13.90
N THR A 96 -9.80 5.91 14.89
CA THR A 96 -9.72 4.76 15.80
C THR A 96 -9.67 5.22 17.26
N GLY A 97 -9.90 4.31 18.20
CA GLY A 97 -9.84 4.59 19.63
C GLY A 97 -11.13 4.25 20.36
N THR A 98 -11.44 5.04 21.38
CA THR A 98 -12.63 4.81 22.23
C THR A 98 -13.71 5.84 21.93
N ALA A 99 -14.96 5.52 22.29
CA ALA A 99 -16.16 6.36 22.14
C ALA A 99 -15.95 7.87 22.46
N ASN A 100 -15.11 8.17 23.47
CA ASN A 100 -14.87 9.54 23.95
C ASN A 100 -13.50 10.11 23.51
N ASN A 101 -12.67 9.31 22.85
CA ASN A 101 -11.35 9.70 22.38
C ASN A 101 -11.01 8.97 21.08
N CYS A 102 -11.38 9.60 19.96
CA CYS A 102 -11.11 9.12 18.62
C CYS A 102 -9.90 9.86 18.05
N SER A 103 -8.83 9.11 17.76
CA SER A 103 -7.63 9.57 17.10
C SER A 103 -7.65 9.22 15.62
N ASP A 104 -7.05 10.08 14.81
CA ASP A 104 -6.86 9.85 13.38
C ASP A 104 -6.09 8.56 13.11
N ILE A 105 -6.49 7.80 12.10
CA ILE A 105 -5.75 6.65 11.60
C ILE A 105 -4.74 7.17 10.60
N ASP A 106 -3.44 6.99 10.87
CA ASP A 106 -2.41 7.33 9.90
C ASP A 106 -2.35 6.24 8.81
N GLU A 107 -3.14 6.39 7.75
CA GLU A 107 -3.18 5.39 6.68
C GLU A 107 -1.84 5.27 5.96
N CYS A 108 -1.00 6.31 6.00
CA CYS A 108 0.34 6.31 5.41
C CYS A 108 1.33 5.35 6.10
N GLN A 109 0.98 4.78 7.25
CA GLN A 109 1.73 3.67 7.85
C GLN A 109 1.51 2.33 7.11
N THR A 110 0.53 2.27 6.21
CA THR A 110 0.25 1.10 5.39
C THR A 110 0.94 1.21 4.03
N ILE A 111 1.67 0.17 3.62
CA ILE A 111 2.42 0.14 2.34
C ILE A 111 1.50 0.37 1.13
N SER A 112 0.28 -0.14 1.21
CA SER A 112 -0.72 -0.08 0.14
C SER A 112 -1.57 1.19 0.20
N ALA A 113 -1.21 2.20 0.99
CA ALA A 113 -1.96 3.45 1.07
C ALA A 113 -2.07 4.12 -0.31
N CYS A 114 -0.94 4.26 -1.02
CA CYS A 114 -0.92 4.79 -2.38
C CYS A 114 -0.77 3.69 -3.43
N PRO A 115 -1.27 3.91 -4.68
CA PRO A 115 -1.29 2.89 -5.72
C PRO A 115 0.08 2.33 -6.08
N ASN A 116 1.10 3.20 -6.07
CA ASN A 116 2.48 2.85 -6.34
C ASN A 116 3.44 3.91 -5.80
N ALA A 117 4.73 3.66 -6.04
CA ALA A 117 5.86 4.45 -5.58
C ALA A 117 5.98 5.88 -6.10
N LYS A 118 5.21 6.25 -7.12
CA LYS A 118 5.26 7.59 -7.69
C LYS A 118 4.58 8.65 -6.82
N TYR A 119 3.82 8.21 -5.82
CA TYR A 119 3.03 9.09 -4.97
C TYR A 119 3.60 9.20 -3.55
N GLU A 120 3.56 10.41 -3.00
CA GLU A 120 3.73 10.73 -1.60
C GLU A 120 2.41 10.57 -0.88
N CYS A 121 2.36 9.69 0.13
CA CYS A 121 1.24 9.66 1.04
C CYS A 121 1.34 10.83 2.02
N ILE A 122 0.29 11.64 2.09
CA ILE A 122 0.12 12.74 3.03
C ILE A 122 -1.10 12.42 3.88
N ASN A 123 -0.86 12.11 5.16
CA ASN A 123 -1.93 11.83 6.11
C ASN A 123 -2.73 13.10 6.42
N SER A 124 -4.05 12.96 6.58
CA SER A 124 -4.97 14.05 6.87
C SER A 124 -6.07 13.60 7.83
N PRO A 125 -6.71 14.49 8.60
CA PRO A 125 -7.74 14.06 9.54
C PRO A 125 -8.90 13.29 8.85
N GLY A 126 -9.01 12.00 9.14
CA GLY A 126 -10.01 11.06 8.64
C GLY A 126 -9.72 10.45 7.27
N SER A 127 -8.55 10.72 6.66
CA SER A 127 -8.18 10.19 5.35
C SER A 127 -6.71 10.45 4.99
N PHE A 128 -6.32 10.15 3.76
CA PHE A 128 -5.01 10.49 3.24
C PHE A 128 -5.10 10.92 1.78
N THR A 129 -4.06 11.61 1.31
CA THR A 129 -3.94 11.98 -0.11
C THR A 129 -2.62 11.48 -0.67
N CYS A 130 -2.64 11.06 -1.94
CA CYS A 130 -1.48 10.63 -2.67
C CYS A 130 -1.04 11.76 -3.61
N ALA A 131 -0.07 12.57 -3.19
CA ALA A 131 0.47 13.64 -3.99
C ALA A 131 1.52 13.08 -4.97
N CYS A 132 1.44 13.45 -6.25
CA CYS A 132 2.45 13.00 -7.20
C CYS A 132 3.81 13.62 -6.87
N ARG A 133 4.86 12.79 -6.77
CA ARG A 133 6.23 13.26 -6.50
C ARG A 133 6.94 13.79 -7.75
N TYR A 134 6.43 13.47 -8.94
CA TYR A 134 7.04 13.86 -10.21
C TYR A 134 6.21 14.91 -10.94
N GLN A 135 6.79 16.05 -11.27
CA GLN A 135 6.12 17.03 -12.13
C GLN A 135 6.02 16.45 -13.55
N SER A 136 4.80 16.25 -14.04
CA SER A 136 4.57 15.80 -15.40
C SER A 136 4.79 16.94 -16.39
N THR A 137 5.46 16.66 -17.50
CA THR A 137 5.50 17.54 -18.68
C THR A 137 4.28 17.37 -19.60
N SER A 138 3.36 16.45 -19.31
CA SER A 138 2.12 16.26 -20.08
C SER A 138 1.03 15.50 -19.30
N ASP A 139 -0.19 15.99 -19.36
CA ASP A 139 -1.38 15.69 -18.54
C ASP A 139 -1.66 14.25 -18.06
N THR A 140 -2.26 14.19 -16.86
CA THR A 140 -3.10 13.14 -16.23
C THR A 140 -2.50 11.89 -15.58
N GLU A 141 -1.23 11.57 -15.74
CA GLU A 141 -0.59 10.49 -14.97
C GLU A 141 0.62 11.01 -14.20
N CYS A 142 0.84 10.51 -12.97
CA CYS A 142 2.04 10.88 -12.22
C CYS A 142 3.25 10.46 -13.04
N GLY A 143 4.06 11.46 -13.43
CA GLY A 143 5.09 11.30 -14.45
C GLY A 143 6.01 10.13 -14.15
N ASP A 144 6.45 9.41 -15.18
CA ASP A 144 7.58 8.51 -15.02
C ASP A 144 8.78 9.29 -14.48
N SER A 145 9.60 8.64 -13.64
CA SER A 145 10.90 9.21 -13.33
C SER A 145 11.56 9.53 -14.67
N SER A 146 12.02 10.77 -14.86
CA SER A 146 12.70 11.17 -16.10
C SER A 146 14.04 10.47 -16.29
N ASN A 147 14.28 9.37 -15.58
CA ASN A 147 15.52 8.65 -15.52
C ASN A 147 15.50 7.58 -16.64
N PRO A 148 16.57 7.44 -17.43
CA PRO A 148 16.70 6.31 -18.34
C PRO A 148 16.64 4.97 -17.59
N PRO A 149 16.37 3.84 -18.28
CA PRO A 149 16.43 2.52 -17.66
C PRO A 149 17.78 2.31 -16.94
N GLY A 150 17.73 1.92 -15.66
CA GLY A 150 18.91 1.85 -14.80
C GLY A 150 18.58 1.53 -13.34
N TRP A 151 19.39 2.05 -12.43
CA TRP A 151 19.25 1.93 -10.97
C TRP A 151 19.08 3.31 -10.32
N ASN A 152 18.33 3.36 -9.22
CA ASN A 152 18.26 4.54 -8.36
C ASN A 152 19.40 4.52 -7.34
N ILE A 153 19.92 5.69 -6.96
CA ILE A 153 20.99 5.85 -5.98
C ILE A 153 20.49 6.71 -4.81
N PHE A 154 20.65 6.20 -3.59
CA PHE A 154 20.24 6.91 -2.38
C PHE A 154 21.34 6.89 -1.32
N ASN A 155 21.44 7.98 -0.55
CA ASN A 155 22.21 8.01 0.68
C ASN A 155 21.30 7.53 1.82
N CYS A 156 21.82 6.61 2.63
CA CYS A 156 21.12 6.02 3.77
C CYS A 156 21.96 6.21 5.03
N THR A 157 21.43 6.98 5.98
CA THR A 157 22.06 7.19 7.28
C THR A 157 21.31 6.39 8.34
N LEU A 158 22.05 5.57 9.09
CA LEU A 158 21.49 4.69 10.12
C LEU A 158 22.12 5.00 11.47
N LYS A 159 21.27 5.08 12.49
CA LYS A 159 21.70 5.03 13.89
C LYS A 159 21.75 3.59 14.36
N TRP A 160 22.88 3.17 14.91
CA TRP A 160 23.02 1.82 15.44
C TRP A 160 22.75 1.78 16.95
N LEU A 161 22.06 0.72 17.39
CA LEU A 161 21.75 0.47 18.80
C LEU A 161 22.34 -0.87 19.27
N THR A 162 22.65 -0.96 20.56
CA THR A 162 22.97 -2.22 21.25
C THR A 162 21.68 -3.03 21.47
N MET A 163 21.81 -4.29 21.91
CA MET A 163 20.65 -5.12 22.28
C MET A 163 19.83 -4.50 23.42
N ASP A 164 20.49 -3.77 24.32
CA ASP A 164 19.85 -3.06 25.44
C ASP A 164 19.23 -1.70 25.02
N GLY A 165 19.30 -1.35 23.73
CA GLY A 165 18.75 -0.10 23.20
C GLY A 165 19.64 1.13 23.38
N ASN A 166 20.88 0.96 23.86
CA ASN A 166 21.84 2.05 23.98
C ASN A 166 22.49 2.38 22.62
N ASN A 167 23.06 3.57 22.50
CA ASN A 167 23.82 3.97 21.32
C ASN A 167 25.02 3.04 21.06
N LEU A 168 25.15 2.51 19.85
CA LEU A 168 26.29 1.69 19.45
C LEU A 168 27.28 2.53 18.62
N ASN A 169 28.54 2.59 19.04
CA ASN A 169 29.60 3.25 18.29
C ASN A 169 30.03 2.37 17.09
N PRO A 170 29.81 2.80 15.84
CA PRO A 170 30.10 1.98 14.68
C PRO A 170 31.60 1.71 14.48
N SER A 171 32.48 2.62 14.91
CA SER A 171 33.94 2.47 14.79
C SER A 171 34.49 1.33 15.66
N SER A 172 33.73 0.91 16.67
CA SER A 172 34.10 -0.16 17.61
C SER A 172 33.42 -1.50 17.30
N SER A 173 32.50 -1.53 16.33
CA SER A 173 31.68 -2.71 16.02
C SER A 173 32.09 -3.32 14.68
N ALA A 174 32.66 -4.52 14.72
CA ALA A 174 32.90 -5.32 13.52
C ALA A 174 31.56 -5.74 12.88
N ASN A 175 31.49 -5.67 11.55
CA ASN A 175 30.44 -6.27 10.71
C ASN A 175 29.07 -5.57 10.64
N LEU A 176 28.97 -4.26 10.92
CA LEU A 176 27.73 -3.50 10.68
C LEU A 176 27.32 -3.46 9.20
N TYR A 177 28.29 -3.40 8.30
CA TYR A 177 28.07 -3.47 6.86
C TYR A 177 27.43 -4.82 6.46
N GLU A 178 28.03 -5.94 6.86
CA GLU A 178 27.53 -7.30 6.61
C GLU A 178 26.11 -7.49 7.18
N ARG A 179 25.86 -6.92 8.36
CA ARG A 179 24.54 -6.93 8.98
C ARG A 179 23.50 -6.21 8.13
N LEU A 180 23.78 -4.99 7.68
CA LEU A 180 22.87 -4.25 6.81
C LEU A 180 22.69 -4.96 5.46
N GLN A 181 23.76 -5.51 4.89
CA GLN A 181 23.70 -6.29 3.66
C GLN A 181 22.77 -7.50 3.79
N SER A 182 22.87 -8.25 4.89
CA SER A 182 21.97 -9.37 5.19
C SER A 182 20.50 -8.90 5.32
N VAL A 183 20.26 -7.78 6.00
CA VAL A 183 18.91 -7.20 6.10
C VAL A 183 18.35 -6.85 4.74
N LEU A 184 19.09 -6.11 3.91
CA LEU A 184 18.64 -5.74 2.56
C LEU A 184 18.40 -6.98 1.68
N SER A 185 19.21 -8.04 1.82
CA SER A 185 19.02 -9.29 1.06
C SER A 185 17.67 -9.95 1.30
N LEU A 186 17.09 -9.78 2.49
CA LEU A 186 15.79 -10.33 2.85
C LEU A 186 14.64 -9.48 2.31
N GLY A 187 14.81 -8.16 2.22
CA GLY A 187 13.79 -7.22 1.74
C GLY A 187 13.72 -7.07 0.22
N PHE A 188 14.84 -7.26 -0.46
CA PHE A 188 15.00 -6.99 -1.89
C PHE A 188 15.09 -8.28 -2.71
N GLN A 189 14.30 -9.29 -2.33
CA GLN A 189 14.20 -10.54 -3.09
C GLN A 189 13.67 -10.24 -4.50
N ASN A 190 14.38 -10.71 -5.53
CA ASN A 190 14.10 -10.45 -6.95
C ASN A 190 14.23 -9.00 -7.40
N LYS A 191 14.89 -8.14 -6.62
CA LYS A 191 15.25 -6.76 -7.00
C LYS A 191 16.76 -6.61 -6.99
N PHE A 192 17.29 -5.84 -7.94
CA PHE A 192 18.68 -5.44 -7.90
C PHE A 192 18.89 -4.48 -6.73
N TYR A 193 19.91 -4.73 -5.92
CA TYR A 193 20.43 -3.75 -4.97
C TYR A 193 21.96 -3.90 -4.83
N SER A 194 22.62 -2.82 -4.46
CA SER A 194 24.03 -2.78 -4.10
C SER A 194 24.23 -1.83 -2.92
N LEU A 195 25.11 -2.20 -2.00
CA LEU A 195 25.40 -1.45 -0.79
C LEU A 195 26.86 -1.04 -0.79
N GLN A 196 27.15 0.22 -0.43
CA GLN A 196 28.51 0.72 -0.24
C GLN A 196 28.56 1.49 1.08
N LEU A 197 29.60 1.28 1.88
CA LEU A 197 29.86 2.09 3.06
C LEU A 197 30.51 3.41 2.63
N LYS A 198 29.90 4.55 2.95
CA LYS A 198 30.48 5.88 2.70
C LYS A 198 31.32 6.33 3.88
N ASN A 199 30.71 6.36 5.07
CA ASN A 199 31.38 6.74 6.29
C ASN A 199 30.89 5.87 7.45
N SER A 200 31.82 5.27 8.19
CA SER A 200 31.47 4.45 9.35
C SER A 200 31.05 5.30 10.55
N SER A 201 31.43 6.57 10.64
CA SER A 201 31.21 7.42 11.83
C SER A 201 30.86 8.86 11.44
N LEU A 202 29.56 9.14 11.30
CA LEU A 202 29.01 10.50 11.26
C LEU A 202 28.54 10.88 12.67
N GLY A 203 29.50 11.08 13.57
CA GLY A 203 29.25 11.21 15.02
C GLY A 203 29.16 9.84 15.72
N ASP A 204 29.10 9.85 17.05
CA ASP A 204 29.33 8.68 17.93
C ASP A 204 28.42 7.45 17.71
N SER A 205 27.42 7.49 16.82
CA SER A 205 26.44 6.40 16.65
C SER A 205 25.85 6.22 15.24
N TYR A 206 26.31 6.99 14.24
CA TYR A 206 25.71 6.97 12.90
C TYR A 206 26.68 6.44 11.85
N SER A 207 26.14 5.69 10.90
CA SER A 207 26.86 5.26 9.71
C SER A 207 26.09 5.66 8.46
N GLU A 208 26.83 6.08 7.44
CA GLU A 208 26.29 6.49 6.16
C GLU A 208 26.67 5.45 5.09
N TYR A 209 25.66 5.05 4.34
CA TYR A 209 25.73 4.08 3.28
C TYR A 209 25.20 4.68 1.99
N ARG A 210 25.73 4.21 0.87
CA ARG A 210 25.12 4.40 -0.43
C ARG A 210 24.43 3.12 -0.85
N ILE A 211 23.17 3.24 -1.25
CA ILE A 211 22.34 2.12 -1.66
C ILE A 211 21.91 2.36 -3.10
N ASN A 212 22.35 1.50 -4.00
CA ASN A 212 21.84 1.46 -5.36
C ASN A 212 20.71 0.43 -5.39
N VAL A 213 19.59 0.74 -6.01
CA VAL A 213 18.42 -0.15 -6.11
C VAL A 213 17.87 -0.11 -7.53
N SER A 214 17.04 -1.07 -7.92
CA SER A 214 16.37 -1.03 -9.21
C SER A 214 15.58 0.29 -9.40
N SER A 215 15.46 0.77 -10.64
CA SER A 215 14.79 2.04 -10.98
C SER A 215 13.33 2.13 -10.54
N ASP A 216 12.66 1.00 -10.36
CA ASP A 216 11.29 0.89 -9.82
C ASP A 216 11.25 0.96 -8.28
N THR A 217 12.40 1.05 -7.61
CA THR A 217 12.50 1.06 -6.15
C THR A 217 12.86 2.47 -5.64
N PRO A 218 11.96 3.16 -4.94
CA PRO A 218 12.17 4.51 -4.43
C PRO A 218 12.88 4.53 -3.07
N HIS A 219 13.41 5.69 -2.65
CA HIS A 219 14.13 5.83 -1.37
C HIS A 219 13.26 5.48 -0.17
N TRP A 220 11.95 5.77 -0.25
CA TRP A 220 11.05 5.55 0.87
C TRP A 220 10.76 4.06 1.07
N PHE A 221 10.81 3.23 0.02
CA PHE A 221 10.70 1.78 0.16
C PHE A 221 11.87 1.24 0.99
N VAL A 222 13.08 1.73 0.70
CA VAL A 222 14.28 1.42 1.49
C VAL A 222 14.08 1.87 2.94
N LYS A 223 13.64 3.12 3.16
CA LYS A 223 13.41 3.70 4.49
C LYS A 223 12.37 2.90 5.29
N ASP A 224 11.21 2.65 4.71
CA ASP A 224 10.07 1.98 5.32
C ASP A 224 10.38 0.51 5.65
N TYR A 225 11.05 -0.20 4.74
CA TYR A 225 11.56 -1.54 5.00
C TYR A 225 12.49 -1.55 6.24
N LEU A 226 13.48 -0.66 6.29
CA LEU A 226 14.42 -0.57 7.39
C LEU A 226 13.74 -0.17 8.72
N ILE A 227 12.75 0.72 8.68
CA ILE A 227 11.95 1.09 9.86
C ILE A 227 11.16 -0.10 10.39
N ARG A 228 10.50 -0.89 9.53
CA ARG A 228 9.72 -2.06 9.96
C ARG A 228 10.57 -3.09 10.67
N VAL A 229 11.77 -3.33 10.19
CA VAL A 229 12.66 -4.36 10.73
C VAL A 229 13.55 -3.83 11.86
N ARG A 230 13.47 -2.53 12.21
CA ARG A 230 14.38 -1.86 13.16
C ARG A 230 14.43 -2.49 14.54
N ASN A 231 13.30 -2.99 15.04
CA ASN A 231 13.23 -3.58 16.38
C ASN A 231 13.97 -4.93 16.41
N TYR A 232 13.93 -5.67 15.31
CA TYR A 232 14.59 -6.96 15.19
C TYR A 232 16.10 -6.84 14.94
N TYR A 233 16.51 -5.81 14.18
CA TYR A 233 17.92 -5.58 13.82
C TYR A 233 18.57 -4.39 14.54
N GLN A 234 17.96 -3.89 15.62
CA GLN A 234 18.49 -2.82 16.49
C GLN A 234 18.95 -1.56 15.71
N PHE A 235 18.10 -1.06 14.81
CA PHE A 235 18.27 0.27 14.24
C PHE A 235 17.50 1.30 15.08
N GLY A 236 18.10 2.48 15.26
CA GLY A 236 17.43 3.62 15.88
C GLY A 236 16.70 4.46 14.83
N ALA A 237 17.27 5.62 14.54
CA ALA A 237 16.81 6.49 13.48
C ALA A 237 17.34 6.05 12.11
N VAL A 238 16.50 6.22 11.08
CA VAL A 238 16.76 5.85 9.68
C VAL A 238 16.42 7.03 8.79
N TRP A 239 17.38 7.50 8.02
CA TRP A 239 17.18 8.51 6.98
C TRP A 239 17.62 7.96 5.64
N VAL A 240 16.80 8.18 4.62
CA VAL A 240 17.15 7.84 3.23
C VAL A 240 16.78 9.03 2.38
N GLU A 241 17.74 9.54 1.63
CA GLU A 241 17.60 10.75 0.83
C GLU A 241 18.14 10.55 -0.59
N ASP A 242 17.63 11.39 -1.48
CA ASP A 242 18.05 11.48 -2.86
C ASP A 242 19.49 12.00 -2.96
N VAL A 243 20.28 11.45 -3.88
CA VAL A 243 21.63 11.92 -4.14
C VAL A 243 21.57 12.92 -5.29
N ASN A 244 22.08 14.14 -5.08
CA ASN A 244 22.22 15.11 -6.16
C ASN A 244 23.51 14.87 -6.94
N GLU A 245 23.51 13.96 -7.93
CA GLU A 245 24.75 13.61 -8.65
C GLU A 245 25.33 14.79 -9.46
N CYS A 246 24.50 15.78 -9.80
CA CYS A 246 24.97 17.01 -10.44
C CYS A 246 25.81 17.87 -9.50
N GLU A 247 25.40 17.99 -8.23
CA GLU A 247 26.12 18.75 -7.21
C GLU A 247 27.38 18.03 -6.74
N PHE A 248 27.29 16.70 -6.55
CA PHE A 248 28.45 15.88 -6.17
C PHE A 248 29.41 15.58 -7.33
N LYS A 249 29.10 16.03 -8.55
CA LYS A 249 29.86 15.72 -9.78
C LYS A 249 30.07 14.21 -10.00
N GLU A 250 29.08 13.41 -9.60
CA GLU A 250 29.05 11.96 -9.79
C GLU A 250 28.22 11.58 -11.04
N ASN A 251 27.90 12.55 -11.88
CA ASN A 251 27.21 12.37 -13.15
C ASN A 251 28.20 12.09 -14.29
N ASN A 252 27.73 11.39 -15.32
CA ASN A 252 28.50 11.04 -16.51
C ASN A 252 28.05 11.86 -17.73
N CYS A 253 27.61 13.10 -17.49
CA CYS A 253 27.27 14.04 -18.57
C CYS A 253 28.54 14.54 -19.25
N SER A 254 28.51 14.66 -20.57
CA SER A 254 29.57 15.34 -21.32
C SER A 254 29.66 16.81 -20.92
N ASP A 255 30.81 17.43 -21.12
CA ASP A 255 30.99 18.88 -20.99
C ASP A 255 30.05 19.68 -21.91
N THR A 256 29.56 19.05 -22.98
CA THR A 256 28.58 19.65 -23.91
C THR A 256 27.13 19.57 -23.42
N ALA A 257 26.87 18.81 -22.35
CA ALA A 257 25.55 18.57 -21.81
C ALA A 257 25.41 19.14 -20.39
N VAL A 258 24.23 19.66 -20.07
CA VAL A 258 23.92 20.19 -18.74
C VAL A 258 23.31 19.08 -17.90
N CYS A 259 23.92 18.78 -16.75
CA CYS A 259 23.35 17.85 -15.78
C CYS A 259 22.11 18.47 -15.09
N LYS A 260 21.03 17.71 -15.01
CA LYS A 260 19.84 18.02 -14.22
C LYS A 260 19.55 16.89 -13.24
N ASN A 261 19.51 17.24 -11.95
CA ASN A 261 19.18 16.27 -10.92
C ASN A 261 17.76 15.76 -11.10
N THR A 262 17.56 14.48 -10.87
CA THR A 262 16.26 13.83 -10.81
C THR A 262 16.18 12.99 -9.54
N TYR A 263 15.01 12.48 -9.21
CA TYR A 263 14.90 11.60 -8.07
C TYR A 263 15.47 10.22 -8.40
N GLY A 264 16.38 9.73 -7.55
CA GLY A 264 17.12 8.49 -7.70
C GLY A 264 18.25 8.57 -8.72
N GLY A 265 18.51 9.70 -9.36
CA GLY A 265 19.53 9.79 -10.40
C GLY A 265 19.56 11.14 -11.09
N TYR A 266 20.09 11.19 -12.31
CA TYR A 266 20.22 12.46 -13.05
C TYR A 266 19.97 12.25 -14.54
N LYS A 267 19.67 13.35 -15.24
CA LYS A 267 19.62 13.37 -16.70
C LYS A 267 20.53 14.45 -17.28
N CYS A 268 21.16 14.12 -18.39
CA CYS A 268 21.91 15.08 -19.19
C CYS A 268 20.95 15.72 -20.20
N VAL A 269 20.91 17.04 -20.27
CA VAL A 269 20.09 17.76 -21.24
C VAL A 269 20.94 18.66 -22.12
N CYS A 270 20.54 18.78 -23.38
CA CYS A 270 21.19 19.66 -24.35
C CYS A 270 20.37 20.93 -24.55
N ASP A 271 20.99 21.91 -25.21
CA ASP A 271 20.27 23.06 -25.75
C ASP A 271 19.20 22.63 -26.76
N PRO A 272 18.13 23.43 -26.96
CA PRO A 272 16.98 23.05 -27.80
C PRO A 272 17.33 22.67 -29.26
N ASN A 273 18.47 23.12 -29.76
CA ASN A 273 18.93 22.88 -31.14
C ASN A 273 19.87 21.66 -31.27
N MET A 274 20.11 20.94 -30.19
CA MET A 274 21.04 19.82 -30.10
C MET A 274 20.33 18.56 -29.63
N LYS A 275 20.82 17.41 -30.07
CA LYS A 275 20.36 16.08 -29.68
C LYS A 275 21.35 15.46 -28.71
N LEU A 276 20.82 14.75 -27.71
CA LEU A 276 21.64 13.96 -26.79
C LEU A 276 21.95 12.59 -27.41
N GLU A 277 23.23 12.28 -27.59
CA GLU A 277 23.74 10.98 -28.02
C GLU A 277 24.82 10.50 -27.06
N ALA A 278 24.55 9.39 -26.34
CA ALA A 278 25.46 8.81 -25.35
C ALA A 278 26.05 9.85 -24.37
N ASN A 279 25.19 10.70 -23.80
CA ASN A 279 25.50 11.81 -22.89
C ASN A 279 26.24 13.01 -23.51
N ASN A 280 26.53 13.01 -24.81
CA ASN A 280 27.07 14.16 -25.55
C ASN A 280 25.96 14.91 -26.29
N CYS A 281 26.13 16.21 -26.48
CA CYS A 281 25.23 17.01 -27.30
C CYS A 281 25.81 17.15 -28.71
N VAL A 282 25.06 16.66 -29.70
CA VAL A 282 25.38 16.81 -31.13
C VAL A 282 24.38 17.78 -31.77
N PRO A 283 24.77 18.60 -32.75
CA PRO A 283 23.82 19.42 -33.49
C PRO A 283 22.69 18.58 -34.10
N ASN A 284 21.45 19.06 -34.08
CA ASN A 284 20.39 18.46 -34.88
C ASN A 284 20.77 18.63 -36.36
N ASP A 285 20.98 17.54 -37.09
CA ASP A 285 21.18 17.58 -38.55
C ASP A 285 19.94 18.20 -39.20
N ARG A 286 19.97 19.53 -39.38
CA ARG A 286 18.98 20.29 -40.12
C ARG A 286 19.61 20.83 -41.40
N SER A 287 20.21 19.94 -42.17
CA SER A 287 20.58 20.19 -43.56
C SER A 287 20.88 18.89 -44.30
N GLN A 288 19.84 18.21 -44.81
CA GLN A 288 19.95 17.44 -46.05
C GLN A 288 18.69 17.65 -46.90
N ASN A 289 18.52 18.89 -47.37
CA ASN A 289 18.01 19.10 -48.73
C ASN A 289 19.22 19.44 -49.60
N GLU A 290 20.10 18.47 -49.83
CA GLU A 290 21.04 18.55 -50.95
C GLU A 290 20.83 17.35 -51.87
N THR A 291 20.48 17.70 -53.09
CA THR A 291 20.23 16.79 -54.19
C THR A 291 21.57 16.46 -54.84
N LEU A 292 21.79 15.18 -55.11
CA LEU A 292 22.68 14.60 -56.13
C LEU A 292 24.17 14.26 -55.80
N THR A 293 24.43 12.95 -55.94
CA THR A 293 25.63 12.25 -56.45
C THR A 293 26.78 11.84 -55.50
N GLY A 294 27.07 10.53 -55.46
CA GLY A 294 28.45 10.03 -55.38
C GLY A 294 28.82 9.04 -54.26
N THR A 295 28.57 7.75 -54.51
CA THR A 295 29.42 6.55 -54.19
C THR A 295 29.85 6.21 -52.74
N ASN A 296 29.31 5.06 -52.30
CA ASN A 296 29.95 3.86 -51.72
C ASN A 296 30.66 3.84 -50.35
N SER A 297 30.24 2.80 -49.60
CA SER A 297 30.96 1.93 -48.66
C SER A 297 31.24 2.42 -47.23
N MET A 298 30.26 2.27 -46.32
CA MET A 298 30.51 1.80 -44.95
C MET A 298 29.20 1.42 -44.19
N GLU A 299 28.37 0.53 -44.73
CA GLU A 299 27.16 0.10 -43.99
C GLU A 299 26.77 -1.39 -44.18
N GLN A 300 27.74 -2.25 -44.54
CA GLN A 300 27.53 -3.69 -44.65
C GLN A 300 28.26 -4.51 -43.58
N ASN A 301 29.24 -3.93 -42.86
CA ASN A 301 30.10 -4.72 -41.96
C ASN A 301 29.52 -4.93 -40.55
N THR A 302 28.59 -4.08 -40.09
CA THR A 302 28.00 -4.17 -38.73
C THR A 302 26.87 -5.20 -38.66
N LEU A 303 26.09 -5.39 -39.74
CA LEU A 303 25.01 -6.38 -39.79
C LEU A 303 25.56 -7.82 -39.84
N ILE A 304 26.69 -8.03 -40.52
CA ILE A 304 27.34 -9.35 -40.65
C ILE A 304 27.98 -9.79 -39.32
N LEU A 305 28.56 -8.86 -38.54
CA LEU A 305 29.14 -9.19 -37.23
C LEU A 305 28.08 -9.63 -36.21
N GLY A 306 26.89 -9.02 -36.23
CA GLY A 306 25.77 -9.37 -35.34
C GLY A 306 25.15 -10.75 -35.63
N LEU A 307 25.04 -11.13 -36.91
CA LEU A 307 24.53 -12.44 -37.32
C LEU A 307 25.48 -13.60 -36.97
N VAL A 308 26.79 -13.39 -37.07
CA VAL A 308 27.81 -14.41 -36.77
C VAL A 308 27.93 -14.66 -35.26
N LEU A 309 27.84 -13.60 -34.43
CA LEU A 309 27.94 -13.72 -32.98
C LEU A 309 26.63 -14.16 -32.30
N GLY A 310 25.46 -13.78 -32.84
CA GLY A 310 24.16 -14.06 -32.22
C GLY A 310 23.57 -15.44 -32.53
N PHE A 311 23.74 -15.95 -33.75
CA PHE A 311 23.13 -17.23 -34.16
C PHE A 311 24.16 -18.31 -34.55
N GLY A 312 25.34 -17.92 -35.04
CA GLY A 312 26.38 -18.86 -35.49
C GLY A 312 27.02 -19.65 -34.35
N ILE A 313 27.44 -18.97 -33.28
CA ILE A 313 28.11 -19.62 -32.14
C ILE A 313 27.20 -20.61 -31.40
N PRO A 314 25.92 -20.28 -31.09
CA PRO A 314 25.00 -21.24 -30.46
C PRO A 314 24.73 -22.48 -31.32
N LEU A 315 24.59 -22.32 -32.64
CA LEU A 315 24.34 -23.43 -33.58
C LEU A 315 25.57 -24.36 -33.71
N ILE A 316 26.78 -23.79 -33.73
CA ILE A 316 28.03 -24.57 -33.78
C ILE A 316 28.24 -25.34 -32.47
N LEU A 317 27.95 -24.72 -31.32
CA LEU A 317 28.01 -25.41 -30.02
C LEU A 317 26.99 -26.55 -29.93
N LEU A 318 25.78 -26.37 -30.46
CA LEU A 318 24.75 -27.40 -30.50
C LEU A 318 25.16 -28.59 -31.40
N LEU A 319 25.78 -28.31 -32.55
CA LEU A 319 26.31 -29.32 -33.46
C LEU A 319 27.47 -30.10 -32.85
N LEU A 320 28.38 -29.43 -32.13
CA LEU A 320 29.48 -30.08 -31.41
C LEU A 320 28.97 -30.99 -30.28
N LEU A 321 27.94 -30.57 -29.54
CA LEU A 321 27.28 -31.40 -28.52
C LEU A 321 26.64 -32.67 -29.12
N LEU A 322 25.96 -32.54 -30.27
CA LEU A 322 25.36 -33.69 -30.95
C LEU A 322 26.42 -34.68 -31.47
N ILE A 323 27.56 -34.18 -31.96
CA ILE A 323 28.68 -35.03 -32.38
C ILE A 323 29.33 -35.74 -31.18
N CYS A 324 29.49 -35.05 -30.04
CA CYS A 324 29.95 -35.67 -28.80
C CYS A 324 29.00 -36.78 -28.32
N CYS A 325 27.68 -36.56 -28.33
CA CYS A 325 26.70 -37.58 -27.97
C CYS A 325 26.70 -38.79 -28.94
N TYR A 326 26.96 -38.55 -30.23
CA TYR A 326 27.07 -39.63 -31.21
C TYR A 326 28.35 -40.46 -31.03
N CYS A 327 29.47 -39.82 -30.67
CA CYS A 327 30.73 -40.49 -30.37
C CYS A 327 30.68 -41.27 -29.03
N SER A 328 29.98 -40.75 -28.02
CA SER A 328 29.79 -41.45 -26.73
C SER A 328 28.86 -42.67 -26.83
N ARG A 329 27.99 -42.76 -27.84
CA ARG A 329 27.13 -43.94 -28.06
C ARG A 329 27.82 -45.11 -28.75
N ARG A 330 29.03 -44.93 -29.30
CA ARG A 330 29.78 -46.00 -29.99
C ARG A 330 30.78 -46.75 -29.13
N LYS A 331 31.04 -46.29 -27.90
CA LYS A 331 31.82 -47.01 -26.90
C LYS A 331 31.03 -47.05 -25.61
N ASP A 332 30.26 -48.13 -25.45
CA ASP A 332 30.17 -48.91 -24.20
C ASP A 332 28.98 -49.86 -24.31
N GLY A 333 29.26 -51.03 -24.88
CA GLY A 333 28.48 -52.22 -24.59
C GLY A 333 28.74 -52.61 -23.14
N LYS A 334 27.89 -52.14 -22.22
CA LYS A 334 27.46 -52.82 -20.98
C LYS A 334 26.47 -51.92 -20.25
N ALA A 335 25.27 -52.44 -20.07
CA ALA A 335 24.18 -51.81 -19.36
C ALA A 335 24.53 -51.57 -17.88
N ASN A 336 24.25 -50.37 -17.39
CA ASN A 336 23.99 -50.10 -15.97
C ASN A 336 22.86 -49.08 -15.90
N ILE A 337 21.82 -49.44 -15.14
CA ILE A 337 20.61 -48.65 -14.90
C ILE A 337 20.97 -47.48 -13.98
N ALA A 338 20.87 -46.25 -14.50
CA ALA A 338 20.89 -45.03 -13.70
C ALA A 338 19.46 -44.45 -13.65
N THR A 339 19.01 -44.25 -12.42
CA THR A 339 17.72 -43.72 -11.98
C THR A 339 17.43 -42.32 -12.56
N ALA A 340 16.21 -42.12 -13.04
CA ALA A 340 15.71 -40.84 -13.57
C ALA A 340 15.46 -39.80 -12.45
N PRO A 341 15.58 -38.48 -12.73
CA PRO A 341 15.07 -37.44 -11.86
C PRO A 341 13.55 -37.26 -12.04
N ASP A 342 12.90 -36.81 -10.96
CA ASP A 342 11.45 -36.73 -10.79
C ASP A 342 10.73 -35.91 -11.86
N ILE A 343 9.63 -36.48 -12.36
CA ILE A 343 8.66 -35.85 -13.24
C ILE A 343 7.70 -35.03 -12.36
N MET A 344 7.69 -33.71 -12.53
CA MET A 344 6.59 -32.89 -12.02
C MET A 344 5.33 -33.10 -12.86
N VAL A 345 4.34 -33.79 -12.30
CA VAL A 345 2.99 -33.92 -12.85
C VAL A 345 2.16 -32.74 -12.35
N ALA A 346 1.66 -31.91 -13.26
CA ALA A 346 0.66 -30.90 -12.96
C ALA A 346 -0.74 -31.56 -13.05
N GLU A 347 -1.39 -31.78 -11.90
CA GLU A 347 -2.80 -32.15 -11.87
C GLU A 347 -3.68 -30.91 -11.76
N ASN A 348 -4.65 -30.83 -12.68
CA ASN A 348 -5.58 -29.73 -12.86
C ASN A 348 -6.90 -30.08 -12.14
N ILE A 349 -7.20 -29.47 -11.00
CA ILE A 349 -8.48 -29.68 -10.31
C ILE A 349 -9.38 -28.46 -10.53
N ARG A 350 -10.45 -28.68 -11.32
CA ARG A 350 -11.60 -27.77 -11.42
C ARG A 350 -12.37 -27.79 -10.09
N ALA A 351 -12.57 -26.63 -9.48
CA ALA A 351 -13.64 -26.41 -8.51
C ALA A 351 -14.69 -25.48 -9.11
N SER A 352 -15.93 -25.97 -9.18
CA SER A 352 -17.10 -25.24 -9.64
C SER A 352 -17.51 -24.16 -8.63
N SER A 353 -18.06 -23.07 -9.19
CA SER A 353 -18.41 -21.79 -8.56
C SER A 353 -19.27 -21.84 -7.29
N LEU A 354 -19.05 -20.87 -6.39
CA LEU A 354 -20.06 -19.88 -5.97
C LEU A 354 -19.41 -18.72 -5.19
N TYR A 355 -19.51 -17.51 -5.78
CA TYR A 355 -19.20 -16.15 -5.30
C TYR A 355 -17.74 -15.65 -5.27
N ALA A 356 -17.60 -14.40 -5.72
CA ALA A 356 -16.42 -13.83 -6.37
C ALA A 356 -15.39 -13.15 -5.44
N ASN A 357 -14.16 -13.14 -5.99
CA ASN A 357 -13.02 -12.23 -5.81
C ASN A 357 -11.98 -12.49 -4.70
N GLU A 358 -10.73 -12.59 -5.21
CA GLU A 358 -9.41 -12.66 -4.57
C GLU A 358 -8.89 -14.05 -4.18
N THR A 359 -8.09 -14.63 -5.10
CA THR A 359 -7.28 -15.83 -4.86
C THR A 359 -6.01 -15.49 -4.07
N VAL A 360 -5.96 -15.87 -2.80
CA VAL A 360 -4.73 -15.89 -1.99
C VAL A 360 -4.12 -17.29 -2.09
N ALA A 361 -2.92 -17.42 -2.67
CA ALA A 361 -2.15 -18.65 -2.63
C ALA A 361 -1.45 -18.77 -1.27
N VAL A 362 -1.93 -19.67 -0.41
CA VAL A 362 -1.28 -20.00 0.87
C VAL A 362 -0.39 -21.23 0.67
N TYR A 363 0.93 -21.06 0.72
CA TYR A 363 1.87 -22.19 0.76
C TYR A 363 2.26 -22.49 2.20
N LYS A 364 2.04 -23.73 2.63
CA LYS A 364 2.46 -24.24 3.94
C LYS A 364 3.72 -25.07 3.75
N VAL A 365 4.87 -24.58 4.23
CA VAL A 365 6.15 -25.29 4.17
C VAL A 365 6.31 -26.13 5.44
N HIS A 366 6.40 -27.45 5.30
CA HIS A 366 6.82 -28.34 6.38
C HIS A 366 8.22 -28.90 6.07
N HIS A 367 9.18 -28.63 6.96
CA HIS A 367 10.48 -29.31 6.98
C HIS A 367 10.36 -30.64 7.75
N ILE A 368 10.78 -31.75 7.14
CA ILE A 368 10.94 -33.05 7.82
C ILE A 368 12.40 -33.51 7.61
N PRO A 369 13.17 -33.81 8.68
CA PRO A 369 14.54 -34.31 8.58
C PRO A 369 14.60 -35.81 8.19
N PRO A 370 15.74 -36.29 7.64
CA PRO A 370 15.79 -37.59 6.98
C PRO A 370 16.11 -38.71 7.99
N SER A 371 15.10 -39.48 8.39
CA SER A 371 15.32 -40.87 8.80
C SER A 371 14.03 -41.68 8.65
N THR A 372 14.20 -42.92 8.17
CA THR A 372 13.21 -44.02 8.10
C THR A 372 12.24 -44.05 6.91
N TYR A 373 12.76 -44.38 5.72
CA TYR A 373 11.99 -45.08 4.68
C TYR A 373 12.46 -46.53 4.61
N ALA A 374 11.94 -47.36 5.53
CA ALA A 374 12.10 -48.82 5.47
C ALA A 374 10.87 -49.47 6.11
N GLN A 375 9.73 -49.39 5.41
CA GLN A 375 8.65 -50.39 5.40
C GLN A 375 7.45 -49.82 4.64
N ARG A 376 7.18 -50.43 3.48
CA ARG A 376 5.94 -50.44 2.66
C ARG A 376 6.23 -50.21 1.18
N LEU A 377 7.01 -51.10 0.59
CA LEU A 377 6.71 -51.57 -0.76
C LEU A 377 6.09 -52.97 -0.59
N GLY A 378 4.78 -52.97 -0.37
CA GLY A 378 3.96 -54.17 -0.44
C GLY A 378 3.16 -54.11 -1.71
N ILE A 379 3.71 -54.65 -2.80
CA ILE A 379 2.97 -55.06 -3.99
C ILE A 379 3.53 -56.43 -4.39
N GLN A 380 2.61 -57.36 -4.65
CA GLN A 380 2.78 -58.78 -4.99
C GLN A 380 3.66 -59.01 -6.22
#